data_AF-A0A7J9TAM9-F1
#
_entry.id   AF-A0A7J9TAM9-F1
#
_cell.length_a   1.000
_cell.length_b   1.000
_cell.length_c   1.000
_cell.angle_alpha   90.00
_cell.angle_beta   90.00
_cell.angle_gamma   90.00
#
_symmetry.space_group_name_H-M   'P 1'
#
loop_
_entity.id
_entity.type
_entity.pdbx_description
1 polymer ?
#
loop_
_entity_poly.entity_id
_entity_poly.type
_entity_poly.pdbx_seq_one_letter_code
_entity_poly.pdbx_strand_id
1 'polypeptide(L)'
;RSRKCKKGGVAVAKVGNKYHWAVGIGPCFNCDMEKECFPSEIIGACPKCDGDMFLINITSKNTRFLGCTKRCGHTRSLPKNGRLTILKKVCEKCGWRMIRVKEQDKDAREFCANRVCAQSSRQGSRK
;
A
#
# COMPACT_ATOMS: atom_id res chain seq x y z
N ARG A 1 11.03 5.08 -8.67
CA ARG A 1 11.47 4.33 -9.88
C ARG A 1 10.65 4.86 -11.05
N SER A 2 11.27 5.53 -12.01
CA SER A 2 10.61 5.90 -13.26
C SER A 2 10.33 4.61 -14.06
N ARG A 3 9.10 4.45 -14.55
CA ARG A 3 8.74 3.37 -15.48
C ARG A 3 8.60 3.99 -16.88
N LYS A 4 9.09 3.31 -17.92
CA LYS A 4 8.86 3.74 -19.31
C LYS A 4 7.38 3.49 -19.66
N CYS A 5 6.69 4.53 -20.12
CA CYS A 5 5.29 4.42 -20.53
C CYS A 5 5.18 3.71 -21.89
N LYS A 6 4.22 2.78 -22.04
CA LYS A 6 3.97 2.07 -23.31
C LYS A 6 3.51 3.00 -24.44
N LYS A 7 2.83 4.11 -24.13
CA LYS A 7 2.40 5.12 -25.12
C LYS A 7 3.56 5.94 -25.72
N GLY A 8 4.78 5.83 -25.16
CA GLY A 8 5.85 6.79 -25.44
C GLY A 8 5.54 8.18 -24.85
N GLY A 9 6.56 9.04 -24.74
CA GLY A 9 6.44 10.42 -24.22
C GLY A 9 7.25 10.71 -22.96
N VAL A 10 7.32 11.99 -22.60
CA VAL A 10 8.09 12.50 -21.44
C VAL A 10 7.49 11.96 -20.13
N ALA A 11 8.37 11.59 -19.19
CA ALA A 11 7.97 11.03 -17.90
C ALA A 11 7.13 12.02 -17.09
N VAL A 12 5.92 11.60 -16.68
CA VAL A 12 5.06 12.38 -15.78
C VAL A 12 5.43 12.04 -14.34
N ALA A 13 5.80 13.04 -13.55
CA ALA A 13 6.06 12.90 -12.12
C ALA A 13 4.77 13.02 -11.31
N LYS A 14 4.61 12.18 -10.29
CA LYS A 14 3.52 12.31 -9.31
C LYS A 14 3.77 13.52 -8.42
N VAL A 15 2.93 14.55 -8.51
CA VAL A 15 3.10 15.80 -7.75
C VAL A 15 1.90 16.03 -6.84
N GLY A 16 2.01 15.50 -5.63
CA GLY A 16 0.96 15.59 -4.61
C GLY A 16 -0.13 14.52 -4.77
N ASN A 17 -1.32 14.85 -4.28
CA ASN A 17 -2.42 13.91 -4.05
C ASN A 17 -3.59 14.01 -5.04
N LYS A 18 -3.64 15.08 -5.83
CA LYS A 18 -4.81 15.43 -6.67
C LYS A 18 -4.44 15.82 -8.10
N TYR A 19 -3.19 16.17 -8.37
CA TYR A 19 -2.74 16.63 -9.67
C TYR A 19 -1.39 16.00 -10.04
N HIS A 20 -1.16 15.82 -11.33
CA HIS A 20 0.17 15.62 -11.88
C HIS A 20 0.45 16.92 -12.66
N TRP A 21 1.18 17.90 -12.11
CA TRP A 21 1.53 19.08 -12.91
C TRP A 21 2.45 18.65 -14.06
N ALA A 22 2.03 18.96 -15.28
CA ALA A 22 2.84 18.84 -16.46
C ALA A 22 3.71 20.09 -16.56
N VAL A 23 5.03 19.94 -16.52
CA VAL A 23 5.89 20.88 -17.23
C VAL A 23 6.19 20.20 -18.56
N GLY A 24 5.44 20.60 -19.59
CA GLY A 24 5.54 20.07 -20.96
C GLY A 24 4.66 18.86 -21.23
N ILE A 25 3.50 19.11 -21.86
CA ILE A 25 2.58 18.20 -22.56
C ILE A 25 3.05 16.74 -22.63
N GLY A 26 2.47 15.88 -21.79
CA GLY A 26 2.63 14.42 -21.84
C GLY A 26 1.27 13.71 -21.76
N PRO A 27 1.11 12.52 -22.37
CA PRO A 27 -0.19 11.91 -22.72
C PRO A 27 -1.03 11.35 -21.55
N CYS A 28 -0.73 11.71 -20.30
CA CYS A 28 -1.19 11.00 -19.11
C CYS A 28 -2.27 11.71 -18.28
N PHE A 29 -2.74 12.90 -18.67
CA PHE A 29 -3.74 13.66 -17.88
C PHE A 29 -5.11 12.95 -17.81
N ASN A 30 -5.45 12.15 -18.83
CA ASN A 30 -6.66 11.32 -18.95
C ASN A 30 -6.33 9.93 -19.53
N CYS A 31 -5.22 9.32 -19.11
CA CYS A 31 -4.84 8.03 -19.66
C CYS A 31 -5.52 6.88 -18.92
N ASP A 32 -6.33 6.10 -19.64
CA ASP A 32 -7.01 4.90 -19.13
C ASP A 32 -6.06 3.85 -18.53
N MET A 33 -4.76 3.91 -18.87
CA MET A 33 -3.71 3.01 -18.38
C MET A 33 -3.01 3.49 -17.09
N GLU A 34 -3.56 4.48 -16.37
CA GLU A 34 -2.99 4.96 -15.11
C GLU A 34 -2.65 3.79 -14.14
N LYS A 35 -3.56 2.81 -14.04
CA LYS A 35 -3.40 1.63 -13.19
C LYS A 35 -2.25 0.70 -13.62
N GLU A 36 -1.89 0.66 -14.90
CA GLU A 36 -0.73 -0.08 -15.40
C GLU A 36 0.58 0.66 -15.11
N CYS A 37 0.56 1.98 -15.30
CA CYS A 37 1.72 2.85 -15.05
C CYS A 37 2.07 2.93 -13.56
N PHE A 38 1.06 3.02 -12.71
CA PHE A 38 1.18 3.10 -11.25
C PHE A 38 0.29 2.05 -10.58
N PRO A 39 0.68 0.76 -10.63
CA PRO A 39 -0.09 -0.28 -9.98
C PRO A 39 -0.10 -0.04 -8.46
N SER A 40 -1.25 -0.29 -7.85
CA SER A 40 -1.36 -0.26 -6.39
C SER A 40 -0.42 -1.29 -5.78
N GLU A 41 0.22 -0.92 -4.67
CA GLU A 41 1.08 -1.86 -3.95
C GLU A 41 0.20 -2.89 -3.21
N ILE A 42 0.13 -4.10 -3.77
CA ILE A 42 -0.57 -5.23 -3.18
C ILE A 42 0.24 -5.80 -2.01
N ILE A 43 -0.43 -6.05 -0.90
CA ILE A 43 0.15 -6.61 0.33
C ILE A 43 -0.09 -8.11 0.42
N GLY A 44 -1.26 -8.57 -0.01
CA GLY A 44 -1.64 -9.98 0.01
C GLY A 44 -3.14 -10.17 -0.19
N ALA A 45 -3.59 -11.42 -0.20
CA ALA A 45 -4.99 -11.76 -0.42
C ALA A 45 -5.91 -11.22 0.71
N CYS A 46 -7.13 -10.83 0.34
CA CYS A 46 -8.15 -10.41 1.27
C CYS A 46 -8.65 -11.61 2.09
N PRO A 47 -8.76 -11.51 3.42
CA PRO A 47 -9.21 -12.64 4.24
C PRO A 47 -10.73 -12.86 4.18
N LYS A 48 -11.48 -11.99 3.50
CA LYS A 48 -12.96 -12.02 3.43
C LYS A 48 -13.50 -12.43 2.05
N CYS A 49 -12.73 -12.23 0.98
CA CYS A 49 -13.16 -12.50 -0.39
C CYS A 49 -11.96 -12.82 -1.26
N ASP A 50 -12.21 -13.18 -2.52
CA ASP A 50 -11.22 -13.46 -3.56
C ASP A 50 -10.56 -12.19 -4.17
N GLY A 51 -10.53 -11.10 -3.40
CA GLY A 51 -9.81 -9.87 -3.76
C GLY A 51 -8.46 -9.77 -3.07
N ASP A 52 -7.77 -8.65 -3.29
CA ASP A 52 -6.46 -8.36 -2.70
C ASP A 52 -6.52 -7.14 -1.78
N MET A 53 -5.63 -7.10 -0.80
CA MET A 53 -5.43 -5.95 0.08
C MET A 53 -4.32 -5.07 -0.45
N PHE A 54 -4.62 -3.78 -0.60
CA PHE A 54 -3.67 -2.77 -1.08
C PHE A 54 -3.65 -1.54 -0.18
N LEU A 55 -2.53 -0.82 -0.20
CA LEU A 55 -2.35 0.38 0.61
C LEU A 55 -3.14 1.57 0.04
N ILE A 56 -3.95 2.19 0.90
CA ILE A 56 -4.63 3.45 0.64
C ILE A 56 -4.06 4.50 1.58
N ASN A 57 -3.56 5.60 1.02
CA ASN A 57 -3.04 6.74 1.77
C ASN A 57 -3.85 8.00 1.45
N ILE A 58 -4.53 8.52 2.47
CA ILE A 58 -5.33 9.75 2.41
C ILE A 58 -4.54 10.86 3.10
N THR A 59 -3.70 11.56 2.33
CA THR A 59 -2.85 12.64 2.83
C THR A 59 -3.66 13.80 3.40
N SER A 60 -4.84 14.12 2.85
CA SER A 60 -5.70 15.21 3.35
C SER A 60 -6.17 15.00 4.78
N LYS A 61 -6.36 13.74 5.21
CA LYS A 61 -6.76 13.38 6.58
C LYS A 61 -5.59 12.83 7.40
N ASN A 62 -4.39 12.79 6.81
CA ASN A 62 -3.22 12.10 7.35
C ASN A 62 -3.56 10.68 7.86
N THR A 63 -4.35 9.93 7.08
CA THR A 63 -4.75 8.56 7.41
C THR A 63 -4.30 7.59 6.34
N ARG A 64 -3.92 6.39 6.78
CA ARG A 64 -3.60 5.29 5.87
C ARG A 64 -4.13 3.98 6.40
N PHE A 65 -4.61 3.15 5.48
CA PHE A 65 -5.22 1.86 5.78
C PHE A 65 -5.10 0.94 4.57
N LEU A 66 -5.37 -0.35 4.77
CA LEU A 66 -5.49 -1.31 3.69
C LEU A 66 -6.95 -1.46 3.32
N GLY A 67 -7.24 -1.40 2.02
CA GLY A 67 -8.56 -1.68 1.46
C GLY A 67 -8.52 -2.90 0.56
N CYS A 68 -9.67 -3.55 0.39
CA CYS A 68 -9.85 -4.64 -0.57
C CYS A 68 -10.08 -4.08 -1.98
N THR A 69 -9.43 -4.66 -3.00
CA THR A 69 -9.62 -4.31 -4.42
C THR A 69 -11.07 -4.45 -4.87
N LYS A 70 -11.80 -5.45 -4.36
CA LYS A 70 -13.22 -5.68 -4.62
C LYS A 70 -14.18 -4.90 -3.71
N ARG A 71 -13.66 -4.04 -2.82
CA ARG A 71 -14.47 -3.19 -1.91
C ARG A 71 -15.49 -3.96 -1.05
N CYS A 72 -15.16 -5.19 -0.62
CA CYS A 72 -16.02 -6.05 0.23
C CYS A 72 -16.26 -5.55 1.68
N GLY A 73 -15.86 -4.31 1.98
CA GLY A 73 -15.93 -3.67 3.30
C GLY A 73 -14.79 -4.03 4.27
N HIS A 74 -13.94 -5.02 3.96
CA HIS A 74 -12.80 -5.35 4.82
C HIS A 74 -11.71 -4.26 4.71
N THR A 75 -11.39 -3.63 5.84
CA THR A 75 -10.35 -2.60 5.92
C THR A 75 -9.43 -2.80 7.11
N ARG A 76 -8.22 -2.26 7.00
CA ARG A 76 -7.18 -2.44 8.01
C ARG A 76 -6.43 -1.14 8.29
N SER A 77 -6.69 -0.51 9.43
CA SER A 77 -5.98 0.72 9.81
C SER A 77 -4.49 0.44 10.03
N LEU A 78 -3.65 1.36 9.56
CA LEU A 78 -2.20 1.35 9.75
C LEU A 78 -1.76 2.51 10.65
N PRO A 79 -0.57 2.43 11.27
CA PRO A 79 -0.02 3.56 12.03
C PRO A 79 -0.01 4.81 11.18
N LYS A 80 -0.52 5.95 11.65
CA LYS A 80 -0.61 7.18 10.83
C LYS A 80 0.75 7.85 10.64
N ASN A 81 1.57 7.84 11.68
CA ASN A 81 2.83 8.56 11.72
C ASN A 81 4.01 7.74 11.18
N GLY A 82 5.08 8.43 10.79
CA GLY A 82 6.31 7.82 10.31
C GLY A 82 6.27 7.35 8.86
N ARG A 83 7.46 7.10 8.32
CA ARG A 83 7.65 6.61 6.96
C ARG A 83 7.28 5.13 6.89
N LEU A 84 6.27 4.80 6.08
CA LEU A 84 5.87 3.42 5.82
C LEU A 84 6.54 2.90 4.55
N THR A 85 6.98 1.65 4.60
CA THR A 85 7.57 0.95 3.46
C THR A 85 7.06 -0.49 3.42
N ILE A 86 6.55 -0.91 2.27
CA ILE A 86 6.14 -2.31 2.06
C ILE A 86 7.40 -3.10 1.69
N LEU A 87 7.75 -4.05 2.54
CA LEU A 87 8.93 -4.89 2.35
C LEU A 87 8.65 -5.97 1.30
N LYS A 88 9.72 -6.52 0.72
CA LYS A 88 9.65 -7.74 -0.11
C LYS A 88 9.48 -9.01 0.73
N LYS A 89 9.87 -8.95 2.01
CA LYS A 89 9.67 -10.03 2.98
C LYS A 89 8.18 -10.29 3.16
N VAL A 90 7.80 -11.56 3.16
CA VAL A 90 6.44 -12.03 3.42
C VAL A 90 6.34 -12.63 4.81
N CYS A 91 5.14 -12.62 5.37
CA CYS A 91 4.82 -13.28 6.63
C CYS A 91 4.63 -14.77 6.36
N GLU A 92 5.39 -15.61 7.05
CA GLU A 92 5.35 -17.08 6.87
C GLU A 92 3.99 -17.70 7.19
N LYS A 93 3.20 -17.06 8.07
CA LYS A 93 1.90 -17.59 8.50
C LYS A 93 0.74 -17.30 7.55
N CYS A 94 0.73 -16.12 6.92
CA CYS A 94 -0.42 -15.67 6.11
C CYS A 94 -0.05 -15.21 4.70
N GLY A 95 1.23 -15.26 4.33
CA GLY A 95 1.72 -14.85 3.02
C GLY A 95 1.70 -13.33 2.75
N TRP A 96 1.20 -12.51 3.67
CA TRP A 96 1.17 -11.07 3.48
C TRP A 96 2.56 -10.46 3.54
N ARG A 97 2.83 -9.47 2.69
CA ARG A 97 4.04 -8.66 2.74
C ARG A 97 4.15 -7.92 4.09
N MET A 98 5.34 -7.95 4.65
CA MET A 98 5.66 -7.27 5.90
C MET A 98 5.73 -5.76 5.66
N ILE A 99 5.32 -4.98 6.66
CA ILE A 99 5.37 -3.52 6.61
C ILE A 99 6.43 -3.03 7.59
N ARG A 100 7.29 -2.13 7.12
CA ARG A 100 8.22 -1.36 7.96
C ARG A 100 7.67 0.04 8.21
N VAL A 101 7.68 0.49 9.46
CA VAL A 101 7.35 1.87 9.83
C VAL A 101 8.52 2.46 10.62
N LYS A 102 9.06 3.59 10.16
CA LYS A 102 10.08 4.38 10.87
C LYS A 102 9.48 5.74 11.25
N GLU A 103 9.18 5.91 12.53
CA GLU A 103 8.83 7.22 13.11
C GLU A 103 10.12 8.00 13.40
N GLN A 104 10.03 9.33 13.55
CA GLN A 104 11.20 10.22 13.69
C GLN A 104 12.06 9.85 14.91
N ASP A 105 11.42 9.61 16.06
CA ASP A 105 12.10 9.39 17.35
C ASP A 105 12.02 7.94 17.85
N LYS A 106 11.66 6.99 16.98
CA LYS A 106 11.53 5.57 17.35
C LYS A 106 12.26 4.69 16.38
N ASP A 107 12.68 3.52 16.84
CA ASP A 107 13.24 2.51 15.95
C ASP A 107 12.24 2.05 14.90
N ALA A 108 12.79 1.64 13.75
CA ALA A 108 11.97 1.07 12.70
C ALA A 108 11.36 -0.24 13.18
N ARG A 109 10.05 -0.37 13.06
CA ARG A 109 9.33 -1.59 13.41
C ARG A 109 8.86 -2.29 12.14
N GLU A 110 9.13 -3.58 12.05
CA GLU A 110 8.62 -4.45 10.99
C GLU A 110 7.53 -5.36 11.55
N PHE A 111 6.36 -5.38 10.93
CA PHE A 111 5.24 -6.19 11.41
C PHE A 111 4.33 -6.65 10.28
N CYS A 112 3.59 -7.73 10.54
CA CYS A 112 2.51 -8.18 9.66
C CYS A 112 1.27 -7.32 9.90
N ALA A 113 0.75 -6.68 8.85
CA ALA A 113 -0.44 -5.85 8.97
C ALA A 113 -1.73 -6.65 9.21
N ASN A 114 -1.73 -7.95 8.89
CA ASN A 114 -2.84 -8.84 9.14
C ASN A 114 -2.99 -9.13 10.65
N ARG A 115 -3.99 -8.56 11.32
CA ARG A 115 -4.21 -8.85 12.76
C ARG A 115 -4.73 -10.26 13.00
N VAL A 116 -5.41 -10.88 12.04
CA VAL A 116 -5.86 -12.27 12.16
C VAL A 116 -4.64 -13.18 12.35
N CYS A 117 -3.58 -12.91 11.58
CA CYS A 117 -2.29 -13.60 11.71
C CYS A 117 -1.59 -13.34 13.05
N ALA A 118 -1.70 -12.14 13.62
CA ALA A 118 -1.08 -11.84 14.91
C ALA A 118 -1.78 -12.57 16.08
N GLN A 119 -3.11 -12.77 15.97
CA GLN A 119 -3.91 -13.42 17.01
C GLN A 119 -3.65 -14.92 17.10
N SER A 120 -3.30 -15.60 16.00
CA SER A 120 -2.97 -17.04 16.02
C SER A 120 -1.63 -17.38 16.72
N SER A 121 -0.78 -16.38 17.03
CA SER A 121 0.42 -16.58 17.87
C SER A 121 0.18 -16.54 19.38
N ARG A 122 -1.00 -16.09 19.83
CA ARG A 122 -1.30 -15.91 21.27
C ARG A 122 -2.03 -17.11 21.90
N GLN A 123 -2.31 -18.16 21.14
CA GLN A 123 -2.85 -19.42 21.65
C GLN A 123 -1.69 -20.39 21.88
N GLY A 124 -1.01 -20.20 23.02
CA GLY A 124 0.13 -21.00 23.43
C GLY A 124 0.79 -20.44 24.69
N SER A 125 -0.04 -20.15 25.71
CA SER A 125 0.32 -20.11 27.14
C SER A 125 -0.83 -19.43 27.90
N ARG A 126 -1.91 -20.19 28.13
CA ARG A 126 -2.77 -20.01 29.29
C ARG A 126 -2.74 -21.38 29.98
N LYS A 127 -2.28 -21.34 31.23
CA LYS A 127 -2.02 -22.42 32.19
C LYS A 127 -2.84 -23.70 31.97
#